data_AF-A0A7S4BHU2-F1
#
_entry.id   AF-A0A7S4BHU2-F1
#
_cell.length_a   1.000
_cell.length_b   1.000
_cell.length_c   1.000
_cell.angle_alpha   90.00
_cell.angle_beta   90.00
_cell.angle_gamma   90.00
#
_symmetry.space_group_name_H-M   'P 1'
#
loop_
_entity.id
_entity.type
_entity.pdbx_description
1 polymer ?
#
loop_
_entity_poly.entity_id
_entity_poly.type
_entity_poly.pdbx_seq_one_letter_code
_entity_poly.pdbx_strand_id
1 'polypeptide(L)'
;MPPQPTLQLWQLLLPSGEVATLPLPGSVEGEKYTLGRKDCHVTLPDKAVSKKHATLQLTGMQQQLQLLLVDEGSRFGTTVNGQRLSEGVARELTDGDEVGVGTSVFRVRRLVLGFCTSGFRPSDNDEIADACKRLGVRPTREWTNATTHLLMPSIKMTPKLVLALAHACPIVSPAWLRLCAARSVVMSALPDEKAAEVTPPMEKYAANMELPADVHHAKPERKALFAGRRFAWLPGVPASSPPPRETTKLLKLMGALSVVPWEEPGGGGGGGGGGEG
;
A
#
# COMPACT_ATOMS: atom_id res chain seq x y z
N MET A 1 -5.77 0.25 19.40
CA MET A 1 -5.52 1.45 18.57
C MET A 1 -6.65 1.56 17.55
N PRO A 2 -7.18 2.75 17.28
CA PRO A 2 -8.13 2.93 16.20
C PRO A 2 -7.46 2.55 14.85
N PRO A 3 -8.19 1.98 13.90
CA PRO A 3 -7.63 1.62 12.60
C PRO A 3 -7.16 2.88 11.86
N GLN A 4 -5.95 2.83 11.30
CA GLN A 4 -5.37 3.94 10.54
C GLN A 4 -6.31 4.30 9.38
N PRO A 5 -6.60 5.59 9.13
CA PRO A 5 -7.29 6.03 7.93
C PRO A 5 -6.54 5.56 6.68
N THR A 6 -7.18 4.66 5.94
CA THR A 6 -6.68 4.12 4.68
C THR A 6 -7.57 4.58 3.54
N LEU A 7 -6.96 4.83 2.38
CA LEU A 7 -7.68 5.00 1.13
C LEU A 7 -8.05 3.60 0.61
N GLN A 8 -9.33 3.35 0.44
CA GLN A 8 -9.83 2.09 -0.11
C GLN A 8 -10.28 2.29 -1.54
N LEU A 9 -9.75 1.46 -2.43
CA LEU A 9 -10.08 1.47 -3.85
C LEU A 9 -10.41 0.04 -4.30
N TRP A 10 -11.19 -0.05 -5.36
CA TRP A 10 -11.48 -1.26 -6.09
C TRP A 10 -10.90 -1.16 -7.49
N GLN A 11 -10.29 -2.24 -7.95
CA GLN A 11 -9.75 -2.36 -9.28
C GLN A 11 -10.44 -3.48 -10.03
N LEU A 12 -10.87 -3.22 -11.25
CA LEU A 12 -11.35 -4.23 -12.18
C LEU A 12 -10.22 -4.54 -13.15
N LEU A 13 -9.70 -5.76 -13.09
CA LEU A 13 -8.63 -6.27 -13.94
C LEU A 13 -9.26 -6.82 -15.23
N LEU A 14 -9.39 -5.97 -16.25
CA LEU A 14 -10.16 -6.27 -17.45
C LEU A 14 -9.44 -7.28 -18.36
N PRO A 15 -10.18 -8.00 -19.25
CA PRO A 15 -9.57 -8.94 -20.20
C PRO A 15 -8.56 -8.30 -21.14
N SER A 16 -8.69 -7.00 -21.43
CA SER A 16 -7.76 -6.24 -22.27
C SER A 16 -6.38 -6.04 -21.62
N GLY A 17 -6.24 -6.31 -20.32
CA GLY A 17 -5.08 -5.94 -19.51
C GLY A 17 -5.19 -4.54 -18.90
N GLU A 18 -6.20 -3.76 -19.29
CA GLU A 18 -6.48 -2.46 -18.67
C GLU A 18 -7.08 -2.63 -17.27
N VAL A 19 -6.93 -1.60 -16.44
CA VAL A 19 -7.43 -1.60 -15.06
C VAL A 19 -8.32 -0.39 -14.82
N ALA A 20 -9.60 -0.62 -14.54
CA ALA A 20 -10.47 0.43 -14.04
C ALA A 20 -10.31 0.54 -12.52
N THR A 21 -10.10 1.74 -11.97
CA THR A 21 -9.92 1.98 -10.54
C THR A 21 -11.01 2.91 -10.01
N LEU A 22 -11.71 2.44 -8.97
CA LEU A 22 -12.87 3.06 -8.33
C LEU A 22 -12.59 3.22 -6.82
N PRO A 23 -13.26 4.14 -6.10
CA PRO A 23 -14.07 5.20 -6.64
C PRO A 23 -13.21 6.27 -7.32
N LEU A 24 -13.87 7.17 -8.02
CA LEU A 24 -13.25 8.43 -8.42
C LEU A 24 -13.12 9.36 -7.21
N PRO A 25 -12.08 10.22 -7.18
CA PRO A 25 -11.95 11.25 -6.16
C PRO A 25 -13.20 12.13 -6.07
N GLY A 26 -13.75 12.27 -4.86
CA GLY A 26 -14.95 13.06 -4.58
C GLY A 26 -16.27 12.29 -4.67
N SER A 27 -16.25 10.99 -5.01
CA SER A 27 -17.46 10.17 -5.01
C SER A 27 -18.04 9.99 -3.61
N VAL A 28 -19.35 9.81 -3.57
CA VAL A 28 -20.14 9.70 -2.34
C VAL A 28 -20.76 8.30 -2.20
N GLU A 29 -21.33 8.01 -1.04
CA GLU A 29 -22.11 6.79 -0.86
C GLU A 29 -23.29 6.74 -1.84
N GLY A 30 -23.52 5.58 -2.46
CA GLY A 30 -24.54 5.40 -3.48
C GLY A 30 -24.11 5.79 -4.91
N GLU A 31 -22.89 6.29 -5.11
CA GLU A 31 -22.33 6.55 -6.44
C GLU A 31 -22.38 5.29 -7.32
N LYS A 32 -22.70 5.46 -8.60
CA LYS A 32 -22.93 4.36 -9.55
C LYS A 32 -21.98 4.44 -10.73
N TYR A 33 -21.33 3.32 -11.04
CA TYR A 33 -20.49 3.16 -12.24
C TYR A 33 -21.08 2.08 -13.13
N THR A 34 -21.32 2.42 -14.38
CA THR A 34 -21.94 1.51 -15.36
C THR A 34 -20.91 0.66 -16.09
N LEU A 35 -21.27 -0.61 -16.30
CA LEU A 35 -20.57 -1.59 -17.12
C LEU A 35 -21.42 -1.87 -18.37
N GLY A 36 -20.83 -1.83 -19.55
CA GLY A 36 -21.59 -2.10 -20.78
C GLY A 36 -20.75 -2.05 -22.04
N ARG A 37 -21.38 -2.30 -23.18
CA ARG A 37 -20.71 -2.43 -24.47
C ARG A 37 -20.25 -1.10 -25.07
N LYS A 38 -20.90 0.00 -24.67
CA LYS A 38 -20.61 1.36 -25.14
C LYS A 38 -21.17 2.38 -24.16
N ASP A 39 -20.63 3.59 -24.21
CA ASP A 39 -21.15 4.75 -23.47
C ASP A 39 -21.26 4.48 -21.95
N CYS A 40 -20.35 3.67 -21.39
CA CYS A 40 -20.31 3.28 -19.99
C CYS A 40 -18.98 3.69 -19.34
N HIS A 41 -18.98 3.84 -18.02
CA HIS A 41 -17.77 4.15 -17.26
C HIS A 41 -16.67 3.12 -17.51
N VAL A 42 -17.06 1.84 -17.52
CA VAL A 42 -16.22 0.73 -17.96
C VAL A 42 -16.86 0.11 -19.19
N THR A 43 -16.19 0.25 -20.33
CA THR A 43 -16.67 -0.26 -21.61
C THR A 43 -16.02 -1.60 -21.93
N LEU A 44 -16.84 -2.64 -22.14
CA LEU A 44 -16.43 -3.99 -22.51
C LEU A 44 -16.91 -4.27 -23.94
N PRO A 45 -16.03 -4.18 -24.98
CA PRO A 45 -16.42 -4.21 -26.39
C PRO A 45 -16.77 -5.63 -26.88
N ASP A 46 -17.73 -6.27 -26.24
CA ASP A 46 -18.21 -7.62 -26.50
C ASP A 46 -19.68 -7.58 -26.93
N LYS A 47 -20.02 -8.30 -28.01
CA LYS A 47 -21.40 -8.34 -28.55
C LYS A 47 -22.40 -8.98 -27.59
N ALA A 48 -21.95 -9.88 -26.71
CA ALA A 48 -22.77 -10.47 -25.65
C ALA A 48 -22.97 -9.52 -24.45
N VAL A 49 -22.25 -8.40 -24.40
CA VAL A 49 -22.47 -7.35 -23.41
C VAL A 49 -23.59 -6.42 -23.89
N SER A 50 -24.48 -6.05 -22.98
CA SER A 50 -25.60 -5.13 -23.25
C SER A 50 -25.06 -3.70 -23.31
N LYS A 51 -25.78 -2.76 -23.93
CA LYS A 51 -25.35 -1.34 -23.96
C LYS A 51 -25.08 -0.80 -22.56
N LYS A 52 -26.02 -1.04 -21.63
CA LYS A 52 -25.86 -0.96 -20.18
C LYS A 52 -26.17 -2.36 -19.65
N HIS A 53 -25.20 -3.04 -19.06
CA HIS A 53 -25.33 -4.46 -18.69
C HIS A 53 -25.42 -4.65 -17.19
N ALA A 54 -24.55 -3.96 -16.45
CA ALA A 54 -24.56 -3.99 -15.00
C ALA A 54 -24.14 -2.63 -14.45
N THR A 55 -24.42 -2.41 -13.18
CA THR A 55 -24.01 -1.23 -12.43
C THR A 55 -23.25 -1.67 -11.19
N LEU A 56 -22.11 -1.04 -10.95
CA LEU A 56 -21.41 -1.08 -9.67
C LEU A 56 -21.90 0.08 -8.82
N GLN A 57 -22.24 -0.18 -7.57
CA GLN A 57 -22.70 0.83 -6.62
C GLN A 57 -21.82 0.82 -5.38
N LEU A 58 -21.35 2.00 -4.98
CA LEU A 58 -20.62 2.17 -3.72
C LEU A 58 -21.61 2.16 -2.56
N THR A 59 -21.27 1.43 -1.50
CA THR A 59 -21.97 1.51 -0.21
C THR A 59 -20.97 1.51 0.94
N GLY A 60 -21.37 2.09 2.07
CA GLY A 60 -20.47 2.40 3.16
C GLY A 60 -19.56 3.59 2.85
N MET A 61 -18.81 4.02 3.86
CA MET A 61 -17.92 5.18 3.76
C MET A 61 -16.50 4.84 4.19
N GLN A 62 -15.54 5.53 3.58
CA GLN A 62 -14.12 5.53 3.97
C GLN A 62 -13.54 4.12 4.19
N GLN A 63 -13.37 3.70 5.44
CA GLN A 63 -12.76 2.42 5.81
C GLN A 63 -13.69 1.20 5.63
N GLN A 64 -14.96 1.42 5.33
CA GLN A 64 -15.96 0.36 5.12
C GLN A 64 -16.51 0.39 3.70
N LEU A 65 -15.74 0.93 2.74
CA LEU A 65 -16.19 1.02 1.35
C LEU A 65 -16.39 -0.37 0.75
N GLN A 66 -17.64 -0.69 0.44
CA GLN A 66 -18.09 -1.90 -0.22
C GLN A 66 -18.51 -1.59 -1.65
N LEU A 67 -18.43 -2.61 -2.51
CA LEU A 67 -18.79 -2.52 -3.92
C LEU A 67 -19.89 -3.53 -4.21
N LEU A 68 -21.07 -3.03 -4.55
CA LEU A 68 -22.21 -3.86 -4.95
C LEU A 68 -22.27 -3.94 -6.47
N LEU A 69 -22.60 -5.10 -7.01
CA LEU A 69 -22.87 -5.34 -8.42
C LEU A 69 -24.35 -5.64 -8.63
N VAL A 70 -24.97 -4.98 -9.59
CA VAL A 70 -26.39 -5.15 -9.96
C VAL A 70 -26.47 -5.42 -11.46
N ASP A 71 -27.09 -6.53 -11.85
CA ASP A 71 -27.44 -6.78 -13.26
C ASP A 71 -28.64 -5.90 -13.67
N GLU A 72 -28.53 -5.22 -14.81
CA GLU A 72 -29.52 -4.24 -15.30
C GLU A 72 -30.49 -4.85 -16.34
N GLY A 73 -30.87 -6.12 -16.15
CA GLY A 73 -31.73 -6.85 -17.09
C GLY A 73 -30.99 -7.24 -18.36
N SER A 74 -29.77 -7.72 -18.20
CA SER A 74 -28.90 -8.01 -19.33
C SER A 74 -29.34 -9.27 -20.07
N ARG A 75 -29.17 -9.28 -21.40
CA ARG A 75 -29.60 -10.41 -22.24
C ARG A 75 -28.93 -11.74 -21.87
N PHE A 76 -27.65 -11.69 -21.52
CA PHE A 76 -26.84 -12.87 -21.23
C PHE A 76 -26.59 -13.09 -19.73
N GLY A 77 -27.03 -12.16 -18.88
CA GLY A 77 -26.84 -12.21 -17.43
C GLY A 77 -25.45 -11.81 -16.99
N THR A 78 -25.37 -11.49 -15.69
CA THR A 78 -24.14 -11.26 -14.95
C THR A 78 -23.88 -12.42 -13.98
N THR A 79 -22.62 -12.81 -13.79
CA THR A 79 -22.22 -13.86 -12.84
C THR A 79 -21.14 -13.37 -11.88
N VAL A 80 -21.10 -13.89 -10.65
CA VAL A 80 -19.99 -13.74 -9.72
C VAL A 80 -19.51 -15.13 -9.30
N ASN A 81 -18.23 -15.45 -9.55
CA ASN A 81 -17.63 -16.77 -9.32
C ASN A 81 -18.46 -17.92 -9.93
N GLY A 82 -18.92 -17.73 -11.17
CA GLY A 82 -19.77 -18.68 -11.90
C GLY A 82 -21.24 -18.74 -11.46
N GLN A 83 -21.62 -18.05 -10.38
CA GLN A 83 -23.01 -17.99 -9.92
C GLN A 83 -23.73 -16.82 -10.59
N ARG A 84 -24.82 -17.11 -11.32
CA ARG A 84 -25.63 -16.09 -12.00
C ARG A 84 -26.40 -15.24 -10.99
N LEU A 85 -26.38 -13.93 -11.20
CA LEU A 85 -27.15 -12.99 -10.41
C LEU A 85 -28.62 -12.97 -10.84
N SER A 86 -29.52 -12.81 -9.87
CA SER A 86 -30.89 -12.42 -10.14
C SER A 86 -30.92 -10.98 -10.63
N GLU A 87 -31.71 -10.72 -11.68
CA GLU A 87 -31.89 -9.37 -12.23
C GLU A 87 -32.33 -8.38 -11.16
N GLY A 88 -31.69 -7.19 -11.14
CA GLY A 88 -32.02 -6.12 -10.19
C GLY A 88 -31.61 -6.37 -8.73
N VAL A 89 -31.09 -7.55 -8.39
CA VAL A 89 -30.64 -7.86 -7.02
C VAL A 89 -29.16 -7.52 -6.86
N ALA A 90 -28.84 -6.71 -5.85
CA ALA A 90 -27.48 -6.33 -5.54
C ALA A 90 -26.69 -7.49 -4.94
N ARG A 91 -25.46 -7.71 -5.44
CA ARG A 91 -24.48 -8.64 -4.91
C ARG A 91 -23.25 -7.88 -4.43
N GLU A 92 -22.90 -8.01 -3.16
CA GLU A 92 -21.63 -7.50 -2.64
C GLU A 92 -20.46 -8.29 -3.24
N LEU A 93 -19.45 -7.56 -3.72
CA LEU A 93 -18.20 -8.09 -4.23
C LEU A 93 -17.14 -8.12 -3.12
N THR A 94 -16.29 -9.13 -3.18
CA THR A 94 -15.14 -9.33 -2.32
C THR A 94 -13.83 -9.32 -3.11
N ASP A 95 -12.70 -9.09 -2.43
CA ASP A 95 -11.40 -9.10 -3.09
C ASP A 95 -11.13 -10.45 -3.76
N GLY A 96 -10.74 -10.43 -5.03
CA GLY A 96 -10.46 -11.62 -5.82
C GLY A 96 -11.66 -12.21 -6.56
N ASP A 97 -12.87 -11.71 -6.35
CA ASP A 97 -14.06 -12.21 -7.06
C ASP A 97 -13.91 -12.09 -8.57
N GLU A 98 -14.38 -13.11 -9.28
CA GLU A 98 -14.46 -13.15 -10.73
C GLU A 98 -15.87 -12.75 -11.18
N VAL A 99 -15.96 -11.71 -11.99
CA VAL A 99 -17.21 -11.16 -12.50
C VAL A 99 -17.33 -11.46 -13.99
N GLY A 100 -18.41 -12.14 -14.36
CA GLY A 100 -18.77 -12.41 -15.76
C GLY A 100 -19.90 -11.48 -16.21
N VAL A 101 -19.71 -10.84 -17.36
CA VAL A 101 -20.65 -9.92 -18.00
C VAL A 101 -20.73 -10.32 -19.48
N GLY A 102 -21.82 -10.97 -19.91
CA GLY A 102 -21.87 -11.56 -21.25
C GLY A 102 -20.83 -12.68 -21.40
N THR A 103 -19.89 -12.54 -22.35
CA THR A 103 -18.73 -13.47 -22.47
C THR A 103 -17.43 -12.90 -21.91
N SER A 104 -17.47 -11.66 -21.41
CA SER A 104 -16.32 -11.00 -20.78
C SER A 104 -16.21 -11.39 -19.31
N VAL A 105 -15.01 -11.75 -18.86
CA VAL A 105 -14.75 -12.15 -17.47
C VAL A 105 -13.57 -11.35 -16.92
N PHE A 106 -13.74 -10.67 -15.80
CA PHE A 106 -12.70 -9.89 -15.13
C PHE A 106 -12.64 -10.18 -13.64
N ARG A 107 -11.49 -9.94 -13.02
CA ARG A 107 -11.32 -10.08 -11.56
C ARG A 107 -11.38 -8.72 -10.89
N VAL A 108 -12.00 -8.65 -9.71
CA VAL A 108 -11.91 -7.46 -8.86
C VAL A 108 -10.81 -7.60 -7.82
N ARG A 109 -10.13 -6.50 -7.53
CA ARG A 109 -9.08 -6.39 -6.51
C ARG A 109 -9.37 -5.22 -5.59
N ARG A 110 -9.32 -5.44 -4.28
CA ARG A 110 -9.39 -4.39 -3.26
C ARG A 110 -7.98 -3.90 -2.96
N LEU A 111 -7.77 -2.60 -3.10
CA LEU A 111 -6.55 -1.91 -2.70
C LEU A 111 -6.81 -1.12 -1.42
N VAL A 112 -5.92 -1.28 -0.44
CA VAL A 112 -5.95 -0.53 0.82
C VAL A 112 -4.64 0.20 0.96
N LEU A 113 -4.66 1.53 0.91
CA LEU A 113 -3.46 2.36 0.91
C LEU A 113 -3.40 3.20 2.19
N GLY A 114 -2.36 2.97 3.00
CA GLY A 114 -2.09 3.74 4.21
C GLY A 114 -0.90 4.67 4.01
N PHE A 115 -1.03 5.91 4.47
CA PHE A 115 -0.02 6.95 4.26
C PHE A 115 0.57 7.40 5.59
N CYS A 116 1.89 7.37 5.69
CA CYS A 116 2.64 7.99 6.77
C CYS A 116 3.40 9.21 6.23
N THR A 117 3.45 10.30 6.96
CA THR A 117 4.23 11.50 6.58
C THR A 117 5.55 11.56 7.35
N SER A 118 6.61 11.99 6.67
CA SER A 118 7.90 12.32 7.30
C SER A 118 8.47 13.60 6.69
N GLY A 119 9.01 14.48 7.55
CA GLY A 119 9.64 15.72 7.09
C GLY A 119 8.69 16.84 6.64
N PHE A 120 7.38 16.70 6.86
CA PHE A 120 6.37 17.71 6.51
C PHE A 120 6.47 18.95 7.38
N ARG A 121 6.43 20.13 6.74
CA ARG A 121 6.18 21.45 7.30
C ARG A 121 4.68 21.74 7.30
N PRO A 122 4.20 22.78 8.02
CA PRO A 122 2.79 23.20 7.95
C PRO A 122 2.31 23.44 6.50
N SER A 123 3.11 24.15 5.70
CA SER A 123 2.82 24.43 4.28
C SER A 123 2.59 23.18 3.44
N ASP A 124 3.30 22.09 3.73
CA ASP A 124 3.18 20.84 2.96
C ASP A 124 1.85 20.14 3.25
N ASN A 125 1.31 20.31 4.48
CA ASN A 125 -0.02 19.80 4.81
C ASN A 125 -1.11 20.59 4.09
N ASP A 126 -0.92 21.91 3.98
CA ASP A 126 -1.84 22.79 3.24
C ASP A 126 -1.86 22.43 1.75
N GLU A 127 -0.69 22.10 1.17
CA GLU A 127 -0.57 21.66 -0.24
C GLU A 127 -1.40 20.40 -0.54
N ILE A 128 -1.46 19.44 0.39
CA ILE A 128 -2.18 18.18 0.18
C ILE A 128 -3.59 18.15 0.77
N ALA A 129 -4.05 19.24 1.39
CA ALA A 129 -5.31 19.27 2.12
C ALA A 129 -6.52 18.96 1.20
N ASP A 130 -6.56 19.57 0.02
CA ASP A 130 -7.62 19.33 -0.97
C ASP A 130 -7.58 17.90 -1.52
N ALA A 131 -6.38 17.41 -1.87
CA ALA A 131 -6.19 16.05 -2.34
C ALA A 131 -6.66 15.01 -1.31
N CYS A 132 -6.30 15.20 -0.04
CA CYS A 132 -6.75 14.35 1.07
C CYS A 132 -8.27 14.40 1.25
N LYS A 133 -8.88 15.59 1.14
CA LYS A 133 -10.33 15.76 1.23
C LYS A 133 -11.05 15.03 0.10
N ARG A 134 -10.62 15.19 -1.15
CA ARG A 134 -11.23 14.54 -2.33
C ARG A 134 -11.06 13.03 -2.31
N LEU A 135 -9.93 12.53 -1.81
CA LEU A 135 -9.68 11.09 -1.66
C LEU A 135 -10.33 10.51 -0.40
N GLY A 136 -10.85 11.34 0.52
CA GLY A 136 -11.39 10.86 1.79
C GLY A 136 -10.34 10.20 2.70
N VAL A 137 -9.06 10.59 2.59
CA VAL A 137 -7.95 10.01 3.35
C VAL A 137 -7.26 11.05 4.24
N ARG A 138 -6.58 10.58 5.29
CA ARG A 138 -5.79 11.40 6.21
C ARG A 138 -4.45 10.73 6.46
N PRO A 139 -3.34 11.22 5.87
CA PRO A 139 -2.02 10.71 6.21
C PRO A 139 -1.71 10.87 7.71
N THR A 140 -1.02 9.91 8.31
CA THR A 140 -0.69 9.92 9.73
C THR A 140 0.76 10.33 9.98
N ARG A 141 1.03 10.85 11.18
CA ARG A 141 2.41 11.08 11.65
C ARG A 141 3.00 9.85 12.32
N GLU A 142 2.21 8.84 12.64
CA GLU A 142 2.68 7.59 13.24
C GLU A 142 2.80 6.51 12.18
N TRP A 143 3.88 5.74 12.24
CA TRP A 143 4.07 4.56 11.40
C TRP A 143 3.22 3.41 11.93
N THR A 144 2.54 2.69 11.04
CA THR A 144 1.78 1.48 11.41
C THR A 144 1.99 0.38 10.37
N ASN A 145 1.59 -0.85 10.70
CA ASN A 145 1.62 -1.97 9.76
C ASN A 145 0.67 -1.80 8.55
N ALA A 146 -0.30 -0.89 8.63
CA ALA A 146 -1.17 -0.54 7.49
C ALA A 146 -0.54 0.50 6.56
N THR A 147 0.64 1.04 6.88
CA THR A 147 1.34 1.99 6.02
C THR A 147 1.85 1.27 4.78
N THR A 148 1.39 1.71 3.61
CA THR A 148 1.85 1.22 2.31
C THR A 148 2.73 2.24 1.61
N HIS A 149 2.60 3.54 1.91
CA HIS A 149 3.36 4.62 1.29
C HIS A 149 3.92 5.57 2.36
N LEU A 150 5.20 5.94 2.21
CA LEU A 150 5.78 7.04 2.97
C LEU A 150 5.77 8.31 2.12
N LEU A 151 5.08 9.33 2.58
CA LEU A 151 5.08 10.65 1.97
C LEU A 151 6.23 11.48 2.54
N MET A 152 7.07 12.03 1.67
CA MET A 152 8.15 12.95 2.03
C MET A 152 8.25 14.09 1.01
N PRO A 153 8.21 15.36 1.40
CA PRO A 153 8.44 16.49 0.48
C PRO A 153 9.88 16.50 -0.04
N SER A 154 10.83 16.05 0.80
CA SER A 154 12.20 15.77 0.42
C SER A 154 12.73 14.61 1.26
N ILE A 155 13.56 13.76 0.67
CA ILE A 155 14.19 12.63 1.34
C ILE A 155 15.28 13.15 2.26
N LYS A 156 15.10 12.90 3.56
CA LYS A 156 16.10 13.09 4.62
C LYS A 156 16.14 11.87 5.54
N MET A 157 17.26 11.66 6.22
CA MET A 157 17.42 10.53 7.14
C MET A 157 16.48 10.69 8.34
N THR A 158 15.53 9.76 8.46
CA THR A 158 14.56 9.74 9.57
C THR A 158 14.28 8.29 9.96
N PRO A 159 13.85 8.02 11.21
CA PRO A 159 13.43 6.67 11.59
C PRO A 159 12.35 6.08 10.67
N LYS A 160 11.44 6.91 10.15
CA LYS A 160 10.38 6.50 9.22
C LYS A 160 10.90 6.14 7.83
N LEU A 161 11.97 6.80 7.37
CA LEU A 161 12.64 6.38 6.13
C LEU A 161 13.14 4.95 6.29
N VAL A 162 13.84 4.65 7.39
CA VAL A 162 14.35 3.30 7.67
C VAL A 162 13.21 2.28 7.77
N LEU A 163 12.09 2.63 8.43
CA LEU A 163 10.89 1.78 8.48
C LEU A 163 10.32 1.52 7.08
N ALA A 164 10.19 2.54 6.23
CA ALA A 164 9.71 2.37 4.86
C ALA A 164 10.62 1.46 4.04
N LEU A 165 11.94 1.62 4.16
CA LEU A 165 12.90 0.75 3.49
C LEU A 165 12.76 -0.71 3.94
N ALA A 166 12.65 -0.95 5.25
CA ALA A 166 12.51 -2.30 5.81
C ALA A 166 11.17 -2.97 5.45
N HIS A 167 10.08 -2.20 5.38
CA HIS A 167 8.78 -2.69 4.92
C HIS A 167 8.69 -2.84 3.39
N ALA A 168 9.73 -2.42 2.66
CA ALA A 168 9.75 -2.31 1.20
C ALA A 168 8.61 -1.44 0.65
N CYS A 169 8.25 -0.37 1.38
CA CYS A 169 7.28 0.62 0.93
C CYS A 169 7.94 1.66 0.02
N PRO A 170 7.26 2.14 -1.03
CA PRO A 170 7.72 3.28 -1.80
C PRO A 170 7.72 4.55 -0.93
N ILE A 171 8.68 5.43 -1.23
CA ILE A 171 8.74 6.80 -0.71
C ILE A 171 8.39 7.74 -1.87
N VAL A 172 7.29 8.48 -1.74
CA VAL A 172 6.79 9.38 -2.79
C VAL A 172 6.61 10.79 -2.27
N SER A 173 6.65 11.76 -3.17
CA SER A 173 6.39 13.16 -2.87
C SER A 173 4.89 13.42 -2.66
N PRO A 174 4.50 14.56 -2.06
CA PRO A 174 3.12 15.02 -1.98
C PRO A 174 2.37 15.01 -3.34
N ALA A 175 3.10 15.15 -4.46
CA ALA A 175 2.51 15.13 -5.79
C ALA A 175 1.77 13.82 -6.11
N TRP A 176 2.19 12.68 -5.54
CA TRP A 176 1.51 11.41 -5.77
C TRP A 176 0.05 11.43 -5.32
N LEU A 177 -0.23 12.00 -4.14
CA LEU A 177 -1.60 12.19 -3.66
C LEU A 177 -2.39 13.17 -4.52
N ARG A 178 -1.75 14.25 -4.99
CA ARG A 178 -2.39 15.24 -5.88
C ARG A 178 -2.80 14.61 -7.21
N LEU A 179 -1.93 13.79 -7.80
CA LEU A 179 -2.24 13.07 -9.05
C LEU A 179 -3.33 12.01 -8.84
N CYS A 180 -3.30 11.27 -7.73
CA CYS A 180 -4.41 10.39 -7.34
C CYS A 180 -5.74 11.16 -7.26
N ALA A 181 -5.75 12.33 -6.62
CA ALA A 181 -6.93 13.16 -6.50
C ALA A 181 -7.36 13.78 -7.84
N ALA A 182 -6.44 14.03 -8.77
CA ALA A 182 -6.74 14.61 -10.08
C ALA A 182 -7.47 13.65 -11.03
N ARG A 183 -7.52 12.35 -10.72
CA ARG A 183 -8.23 11.35 -11.52
C ARG A 183 -9.70 11.73 -11.70
N SER A 184 -10.18 11.65 -12.94
CA SER A 184 -11.58 11.96 -13.32
C SER A 184 -12.23 10.87 -14.16
N VAL A 185 -11.45 9.87 -14.58
CA VAL A 185 -11.89 8.76 -15.43
C VAL A 185 -11.51 7.45 -14.75
N VAL A 186 -12.45 6.50 -14.64
CA VAL A 186 -12.20 5.23 -13.92
C VAL A 186 -11.08 4.42 -14.55
N MET A 187 -10.92 4.51 -15.87
CA MET A 187 -9.85 3.87 -16.64
C MET A 187 -8.46 4.51 -16.43
N SER A 188 -8.37 5.66 -15.75
CA SER A 188 -7.08 6.23 -15.38
C SER A 188 -6.44 5.41 -14.26
N ALA A 189 -5.23 4.92 -14.52
CA ALA A 189 -4.40 4.22 -13.53
C ALA A 189 -4.02 5.15 -12.37
N LEU A 190 -3.63 4.54 -11.25
CA LEU A 190 -2.92 5.27 -10.21
C LEU A 190 -1.53 5.69 -10.73
N PRO A 191 -0.96 6.80 -10.23
CA PRO A 191 0.38 7.23 -10.61
C PRO A 191 1.40 6.16 -10.24
N ASP A 192 2.33 5.85 -11.16
CA ASP A 192 3.46 4.96 -10.87
C ASP A 192 4.33 5.60 -9.79
N GLU A 193 4.57 4.88 -8.69
CA GLU A 193 5.39 5.36 -7.57
C GLU A 193 6.86 5.60 -7.96
N LYS A 194 7.31 5.10 -9.11
CA LYS A 194 8.65 5.29 -9.67
C LYS A 194 8.75 6.46 -10.66
N ALA A 195 7.63 7.12 -10.95
CA ALA A 195 7.64 8.24 -11.89
C ALA A 195 8.43 9.44 -11.32
N ALA A 196 9.16 10.15 -12.19
CA ALA A 196 9.99 11.28 -11.79
C ALA A 196 9.18 12.41 -11.14
N GLU A 197 7.94 12.63 -11.59
CA GLU A 197 7.04 13.67 -11.05
C GLU A 197 6.60 13.45 -9.60
N VAL A 198 6.62 12.18 -9.14
CA VAL A 198 6.30 11.81 -7.75
C VAL A 198 7.54 11.46 -6.94
N THR A 199 8.73 11.54 -7.53
CA THR A 199 9.98 11.26 -6.85
C THR A 199 10.37 12.44 -5.95
N PRO A 200 10.51 12.24 -4.63
CA PRO A 200 10.90 13.33 -3.75
C PRO A 200 12.39 13.66 -3.92
N PRO A 201 12.76 14.95 -4.00
CA PRO A 201 14.16 15.36 -4.13
C PRO A 201 14.95 14.94 -2.89
N MET A 202 16.22 14.60 -3.07
CA MET A 202 17.13 14.32 -1.95
C MET A 202 17.69 15.63 -1.37
N GLU A 203 17.54 15.83 -0.05
CA GLU A 203 18.26 16.89 0.66
C GLU A 203 19.76 16.56 0.63
N LYS A 204 20.62 17.56 0.38
CA LYS A 204 22.08 17.36 0.40
C LYS A 204 22.50 17.00 1.83
N TYR A 205 23.11 15.84 2.00
CA TYR A 205 23.74 15.44 3.26
C TYR A 205 25.17 15.96 3.33
N ALA A 206 25.76 15.93 4.53
CA ALA A 206 27.20 16.09 4.69
C ALA A 206 27.96 15.04 3.85
N ALA A 207 29.17 15.39 3.39
CA ALA A 207 29.93 14.73 2.31
C ALA A 207 30.15 13.20 2.39
N ASN A 208 29.75 12.53 3.48
CA ASN A 208 30.05 11.13 3.74
C ASN A 208 28.81 10.22 3.76
N MET A 209 27.61 10.71 3.41
CA MET A 209 26.40 9.89 3.36
C MET A 209 25.65 10.11 2.04
N GLU A 210 25.97 9.29 1.04
CA GLU A 210 25.23 9.23 -0.22
C GLU A 210 24.21 8.10 -0.19
N LEU A 211 22.93 8.44 -0.36
CA LEU A 211 21.89 7.44 -0.59
C LEU A 211 21.84 7.11 -2.08
N PRO A 212 21.60 5.84 -2.46
CA PRO A 212 21.36 5.48 -3.85
C PRO A 212 20.23 6.32 -4.45
N ALA A 213 20.34 6.70 -5.73
CA ALA A 213 19.32 7.51 -6.41
C ALA A 213 17.93 6.86 -6.37
N ASP A 214 17.89 5.53 -6.38
CA ASP A 214 16.67 4.72 -6.37
C ASP A 214 16.24 4.26 -4.96
N VAL A 215 16.78 4.88 -3.89
CA VAL A 215 16.46 4.54 -2.50
C VAL A 215 14.95 4.59 -2.23
N HIS A 216 14.25 5.50 -2.91
CA HIS A 216 12.82 5.75 -2.77
C HIS A 216 11.92 4.65 -3.36
N HIS A 217 12.45 3.79 -4.22
CA HIS A 217 11.68 2.68 -4.77
C HIS A 217 11.37 1.62 -3.71
N ALA A 218 10.20 0.99 -3.85
CA ALA A 218 9.87 -0.26 -3.17
C ALA A 218 10.79 -1.39 -3.69
N LYS A 219 11.51 -2.05 -2.77
CA LYS A 219 12.47 -3.12 -3.08
C LYS A 219 12.21 -4.32 -2.17
N PRO A 220 11.42 -5.32 -2.62
CA PRO A 220 11.05 -6.49 -1.82
C PRO A 220 12.24 -7.23 -1.20
N GLU A 221 13.38 -7.25 -1.90
CA GLU A 221 14.63 -7.85 -1.46
C GLU A 221 15.15 -7.29 -0.12
N ARG A 222 14.76 -6.05 0.26
CA ARG A 222 15.13 -5.45 1.56
C ARG A 222 14.57 -6.23 2.75
N LYS A 223 13.45 -6.95 2.58
CA LYS A 223 12.87 -7.81 3.62
C LYS A 223 13.74 -9.04 3.94
N ALA A 224 14.68 -9.38 3.07
CA ALA A 224 15.63 -10.47 3.25
C ALA A 224 17.08 -9.97 3.32
N LEU A 225 17.30 -8.66 3.50
CA LEU A 225 18.64 -8.04 3.52
C LEU A 225 19.60 -8.72 4.52
N PHE A 226 19.04 -9.22 5.62
CA PHE A 226 19.76 -9.84 6.71
C PHE A 226 19.47 -11.34 6.86
N ALA A 227 18.92 -11.98 5.82
CA ALA A 227 18.66 -13.41 5.79
C ALA A 227 19.91 -14.22 6.19
N GLY A 228 19.74 -15.11 7.17
CA GLY A 228 20.81 -15.95 7.69
C GLY A 228 21.87 -15.23 8.55
N ARG A 229 21.73 -13.92 8.77
CA ARG A 229 22.67 -13.14 9.59
C ARG A 229 22.20 -13.10 11.05
N ARG A 230 23.16 -13.24 11.96
CA ARG A 230 22.98 -13.04 13.39
C ARG A 230 23.59 -11.70 13.77
N PHE A 231 22.85 -10.90 14.52
CA PHE A 231 23.31 -9.64 15.06
C PHE A 231 23.59 -9.82 16.54
N ALA A 232 24.70 -9.25 16.98
CA ALA A 232 25.00 -9.10 18.38
C ALA A 232 24.90 -7.62 18.74
N TRP A 233 24.27 -7.28 19.86
CA TRP A 233 24.39 -5.93 20.40
C TRP A 233 25.59 -5.89 21.34
N LEU A 234 26.48 -4.93 21.12
CA LEU A 234 27.64 -4.75 21.98
C LEU A 234 27.20 -4.21 23.35
N PRO A 235 27.78 -4.68 24.46
CA PRO A 235 27.59 -4.04 25.75
C PRO A 235 28.09 -2.59 25.69
N GLY A 236 27.17 -1.64 25.87
CA GLY A 236 27.42 -0.20 25.97
C GLY A 236 26.44 0.44 26.94
N VAL A 237 26.90 1.44 27.69
CA VAL A 237 26.35 1.92 28.97
C VAL A 237 24.83 2.25 28.93
N PRO A 238 24.01 1.73 29.87
CA PRO A 238 24.34 0.69 30.86
C PRO A 238 24.20 -0.70 30.26
N ALA A 239 25.20 -1.55 30.51
CA ALA A 239 25.46 -2.89 29.97
C ALA A 239 24.38 -3.98 30.28
N SER A 240 23.22 -3.59 30.79
CA SER A 240 22.08 -4.46 31.10
C SER A 240 20.83 -4.19 30.26
N SER A 241 20.91 -3.23 29.32
CA SER A 241 19.75 -2.84 28.53
C SER A 241 19.65 -3.70 27.27
N PRO A 242 18.53 -4.39 27.01
CA PRO A 242 18.31 -5.04 25.73
C PRO A 242 18.37 -3.99 24.61
N PRO A 243 18.70 -4.40 23.37
CA PRO A 243 18.68 -3.50 22.23
C PRO A 243 17.29 -2.85 22.15
N PRO A 244 17.18 -1.58 21.71
CA PRO A 244 15.88 -0.94 21.57
C PRO A 244 14.92 -1.88 20.84
N ARG A 245 13.74 -2.13 21.42
CA ARG A 245 12.77 -3.10 20.89
C ARG A 245 12.50 -2.86 19.40
N GLU A 246 12.50 -1.59 18.99
CA GLU A 246 12.32 -1.17 17.61
C GLU A 246 13.48 -1.57 16.68
N THR A 247 14.74 -1.45 17.11
CA THR A 247 15.89 -1.93 16.34
C THR A 247 15.84 -3.45 16.15
N THR A 248 15.46 -4.19 17.20
CA THR A 248 15.32 -5.66 17.10
C THR A 248 14.19 -6.06 16.15
N LYS A 249 13.02 -5.41 16.25
CA LYS A 249 11.90 -5.64 15.33
C LYS A 249 12.30 -5.34 13.88
N LEU A 250 13.00 -4.23 13.66
CA LEU A 250 13.47 -3.81 12.34
C LEU A 250 14.43 -4.84 11.74
N LEU A 251 15.45 -5.28 12.49
CA LEU A 251 16.38 -6.31 12.02
C LEU A 251 15.68 -7.62 11.67
N LYS A 252 14.73 -8.08 12.52
CA LYS A 252 13.92 -9.26 12.26
C LYS A 252 13.03 -9.09 11.02
N LEU A 253 12.44 -7.92 10.82
CA LEU A 253 11.63 -7.59 9.64
C LEU A 253 12.44 -7.69 8.34
N MET A 254 13.75 -7.41 8.41
CA MET A 254 14.69 -7.55 7.29
C MET A 254 15.36 -8.94 7.20
N GLY A 255 14.85 -9.93 7.95
CA GLY A 255 15.27 -11.34 7.83
C GLY A 255 16.40 -11.76 8.76
N ALA A 256 16.80 -10.94 9.74
CA ALA A 256 17.82 -11.35 10.71
C ALA A 256 17.40 -12.61 11.48
N LEU A 257 18.29 -13.59 11.55
CA LEU A 257 18.06 -14.88 12.22
C LEU A 257 17.92 -14.70 13.74
N SER A 258 18.79 -13.90 14.34
CA SER A 258 18.75 -13.62 15.77
C SER A 258 19.38 -12.27 16.08
N VAL A 259 18.89 -11.61 17.13
CA VAL A 259 19.54 -10.45 17.76
C VAL A 259 19.81 -10.84 19.20
N VAL A 260 21.08 -11.05 19.56
CA VAL A 260 21.52 -11.62 20.84
C VAL A 260 22.52 -10.71 21.55
N PRO A 261 22.72 -10.84 22.86
CA PRO A 261 23.80 -10.11 23.52
C PRO A 261 25.12 -10.51 22.88
N TRP A 262 26.04 -9.55 22.76
CA TRP A 262 27.42 -9.91 22.46
C TRP A 262 27.99 -10.69 23.64
N GLU A 263 28.40 -11.92 23.38
CA GLU A 263 29.22 -12.72 24.28
C GLU A 263 30.66 -12.65 23.76
N GLU A 264 31.61 -12.29 24.64
CA GLU A 264 33.01 -12.31 24.25
C GLU A 264 33.42 -13.74 23.85
N PRO A 265 34.00 -13.93 22.66
CA PRO A 265 34.48 -15.24 22.27
C PRO A 265 35.72 -15.61 23.10
N GLY A 266 35.53 -16.38 24.18
CA GLY A 266 36.60 -17.08 24.88
C GLY A 266 37.05 -16.52 26.22
N GLY A 267 36.14 -16.39 27.19
CA GLY A 267 36.51 -16.48 28.60
C GLY A 267 36.85 -17.93 28.96
N GLY A 268 38.01 -18.41 28.52
CA GLY A 268 38.54 -19.71 28.92
C GLY A 268 38.80 -19.69 30.43
N GLY A 269 37.81 -20.14 31.20
CA GLY A 269 38.01 -20.47 32.60
C GLY A 269 39.07 -21.56 32.69
N GLY A 270 40.31 -21.16 32.97
CA GLY A 270 41.36 -22.05 33.40
C GLY A 270 40.90 -22.70 34.70
N GLY A 271 40.29 -23.88 34.60
CA GLY A 271 40.07 -24.76 35.73
C GLY A 271 41.44 -25.14 36.28
N GLY A 272 41.86 -24.49 37.36
CA GLY A 272 43.04 -24.84 38.11
C GLY A 272 42.89 -26.22 38.70
N GLY A 273 43.37 -27.23 37.98
CA GLY A 273 43.67 -28.55 38.54
C GLY A 273 44.99 -28.47 39.30
N GLY A 274 44.95 -28.01 40.55
CA GLY A 274 46.04 -28.21 41.50
C GLY A 274 45.93 -29.62 42.07
N GLY A 275 46.75 -30.54 41.56
CA GLY A 275 46.96 -31.84 42.18
C GLY A 275 47.81 -31.70 43.44
N GLU A 276 47.29 -32.19 44.56
CA GLU A 276 48.08 -32.42 45.77
C GLU A 276 48.93 -33.69 45.59
N GLY A 277 50.21 -33.57 45.92
CA GLY A 277 51.13 -34.67 46.20
C GLY A 277 51.50 -34.65 47.67
#